data_AF-A0A316DET7-F1
#
_entry.id   AF-A0A316DET7-F1
#
_cell.length_a   1.000
_cell.length_b   1.000
_cell.length_c   1.000
_cell.angle_alpha   90.00
_cell.angle_beta   90.00
_cell.angle_gamma   90.00
#
_symmetry.space_group_name_H-M   'P 1'
#
loop_
_entity.id
_entity.type
_entity.pdbx_description
1 polymer ?
#
loop_
_entity_poly.entity_id
_entity_poly.type
_entity_poly.pdbx_seq_one_letter_code
_entity_poly.pdbx_strand_id
1 'polypeptide(L)'
;MKLEKVTLHFDMSDSKTSTQDLRALLEYLSGEVESVDVEIEESNEQAVKAEYYEQNGVVDSKQVRLLKELQAGLTERQAPVFDYFIKNPGIHSAEELKRAFPDLRGLGKLPGVFRAKHRYVALGGNEFGCPFVQVSWNHELGCGNYRGLSKAEAKALL
;
A
#
# COMPACT_ATOMS: atom_id res chain seq x y z
N MET A 1 45.65 -4.24 15.82
CA MET A 1 45.27 -5.27 14.82
C MET A 1 44.08 -4.69 14.09
N LYS A 2 44.25 -4.22 12.84
CA LYS A 2 43.15 -3.59 12.09
C LYS A 2 42.26 -4.70 11.53
N LEU A 3 40.94 -4.52 11.58
CA LEU A 3 40.02 -5.42 10.90
C LEU A 3 40.13 -5.14 9.39
N GLU A 4 40.32 -6.17 8.56
CA GLU A 4 40.52 -6.00 7.11
C GLU A 4 39.21 -5.64 6.39
N LYS A 5 38.08 -6.14 6.90
CA LYS A 5 36.75 -5.91 6.33
C LYS A 5 35.65 -6.04 7.36
N VAL A 6 34.71 -5.09 7.37
CA VAL A 6 33.48 -5.16 8.16
C VAL A 6 32.28 -4.95 7.23
N THR A 7 31.32 -5.87 7.28
CA THR A 7 30.02 -5.74 6.59
C THR A 7 28.96 -5.37 7.62
N LEU A 8 28.23 -4.30 7.36
CA LEU A 8 27.13 -3.83 8.21
C LEU A 8 25.81 -4.03 7.50
N HIS A 9 24.89 -4.76 8.13
CA HIS A 9 23.52 -4.94 7.68
C HIS A 9 22.60 -4.02 8.48
N PHE A 10 21.88 -3.14 7.80
CA PHE A 10 20.92 -2.24 8.41
C PHE A 10 19.52 -2.53 7.90
N ASP A 11 18.63 -2.91 8.82
CA ASP A 11 17.20 -2.97 8.56
C ASP A 11 16.58 -1.62 8.91
N MET A 12 16.15 -0.89 7.87
CA MET A 12 15.55 0.44 7.99
C MET A 12 14.05 0.39 8.33
N SER A 13 13.48 -0.79 8.56
CA SER A 13 12.05 -0.96 8.89
C SER A 13 11.69 -0.49 10.31
N ASP A 14 12.65 -0.43 11.23
CA ASP A 14 12.44 0.07 12.61
C ASP A 14 12.95 1.52 12.71
N SER A 15 12.04 2.48 12.90
CA SER A 15 12.29 3.93 12.79
C SER A 15 13.19 4.54 13.89
N LYS A 16 13.96 3.72 14.60
CA LYS A 16 14.82 4.15 15.72
C LYS A 16 16.24 4.47 15.31
N THR A 17 16.72 3.91 14.20
CA THR A 17 18.09 4.15 13.72
C THR A 17 18.06 5.35 12.77
N SER A 18 18.50 6.52 13.24
CA SER A 18 18.55 7.69 12.39
C SER A 18 19.76 7.62 11.44
N THR A 19 19.67 8.26 10.29
CA THR A 19 20.81 8.39 9.35
C THR A 19 22.00 9.11 9.97
N GLN A 20 21.82 9.84 11.07
CA GLN A 20 22.90 10.44 11.85
C GLN A 20 23.66 9.41 12.69
N ASP A 21 22.96 8.44 13.28
CA ASP A 21 23.58 7.35 14.07
C ASP A 21 24.44 6.45 13.17
N LEU A 22 23.97 6.19 11.95
CA LEU A 22 24.73 5.45 10.93
C LEU A 22 26.02 6.17 10.54
N ARG A 23 25.98 7.51 10.40
CA ARG A 23 27.18 8.31 10.09
C ARG A 23 28.20 8.27 11.21
N ALA A 24 27.76 8.39 12.46
CA ALA A 24 28.64 8.32 13.62
C ALA A 24 29.33 6.95 13.75
N LEU A 25 28.59 5.86 13.46
CA LEU A 25 29.14 4.51 13.47
C LEU A 25 30.18 4.30 12.34
N LEU A 26 29.89 4.79 11.14
CA LEU A 26 30.82 4.71 10.01
C LEU A 26 32.08 5.55 10.23
N GLU A 27 31.96 6.72 10.85
CA GLU A 27 33.09 7.57 11.20
C GLU A 27 33.99 6.89 12.25
N TYR A 28 33.41 6.27 13.27
CA TYR A 28 34.14 5.47 14.26
C TYR A 28 34.90 4.29 13.61
N LEU A 29 34.23 3.55 12.72
CA LEU A 29 34.83 2.38 12.06
C LEU A 29 35.89 2.75 11.02
N SER A 30 35.81 3.92 10.40
CA SER A 30 36.81 4.41 9.45
C SER A 30 38.21 4.61 10.06
N GLY A 31 38.31 4.73 11.38
CA GLY A 31 39.59 4.81 12.10
C GLY A 31 40.24 3.45 12.38
N GLU A 32 39.46 2.37 12.37
CA GLU A 32 39.85 1.05 12.88
C GLU A 32 39.87 -0.06 11.81
N VAL A 33 39.28 0.20 10.63
CA VAL A 33 39.03 -0.80 9.58
C VAL A 33 39.52 -0.29 8.21
N GLU A 34 40.09 -1.17 7.40
CA GLU A 34 40.63 -0.82 6.07
C GLU A 34 39.54 -0.67 4.99
N SER A 35 38.42 -1.40 5.12
CA SER A 35 37.27 -1.30 4.23
C SER A 35 35.95 -1.59 4.96
N VAL A 36 34.90 -0.82 4.65
CA VAL A 36 33.54 -1.03 5.15
C VAL A 36 32.59 -1.15 3.96
N ASP A 37 31.99 -2.32 3.80
CA ASP A 37 30.91 -2.53 2.82
C ASP A 37 29.58 -2.36 3.53
N VAL A 38 28.77 -1.42 3.05
CA VAL A 38 27.43 -1.15 3.57
C VAL A 38 26.42 -1.75 2.60
N GLU A 39 25.79 -2.84 3.02
CA GLU A 39 24.66 -3.44 2.31
C GLU A 39 23.38 -2.92 2.95
N ILE A 40 22.76 -1.92 2.31
CA ILE A 40 21.45 -1.41 2.71
C ILE A 40 20.40 -2.25 2.00
N GLU A 41 19.85 -3.23 2.71
CA GLU A 41 18.65 -3.91 2.26
C GLU A 41 17.45 -3.01 2.57
N GLU A 42 17.09 -2.14 1.62
CA GLU A 42 15.77 -1.54 1.61
C GLU A 42 14.77 -2.66 1.33
N SER A 43 14.26 -3.26 2.39
CA SER A 43 13.04 -4.05 2.33
C SER A 43 11.96 -3.13 1.76
N ASN A 44 11.72 -3.25 0.46
CA ASN A 44 10.76 -2.44 -0.27
C ASN A 44 9.37 -2.92 0.18
N GLU A 45 8.91 -2.46 1.35
CA GLU A 45 7.63 -2.83 1.97
C GLU A 45 6.46 -2.70 0.97
N GLN A 46 6.61 -1.83 -0.04
CA GLN A 46 5.63 -1.60 -1.09
C GLN A 46 5.51 -2.75 -2.09
N ALA A 47 6.62 -3.43 -2.43
CA ALA A 47 6.60 -4.62 -3.28
C ALA A 47 6.04 -5.83 -2.53
N VAL A 48 6.45 -6.01 -1.27
CA VAL A 48 5.98 -7.10 -0.40
C VAL A 48 4.47 -6.97 -0.11
N LYS A 49 3.96 -5.73 0.08
CA LYS A 49 2.52 -5.50 0.31
C LYS A 49 1.69 -5.75 -0.96
N ALA A 50 2.14 -5.35 -2.15
CA ALA A 50 1.38 -5.55 -3.38
C ALA A 50 1.27 -7.03 -3.79
N GLU A 51 2.36 -7.80 -3.72
CA GLU A 51 2.35 -9.25 -4.00
C GLU A 51 1.52 -10.04 -2.98
N TYR A 52 1.51 -9.61 -1.71
CA TYR A 52 0.71 -10.25 -0.66
C TYR A 52 -0.81 -10.22 -0.95
N TYR A 53 -1.33 -9.16 -1.60
CA TYR A 53 -2.76 -9.03 -1.88
C TYR A 53 -3.21 -9.69 -3.18
N GLU A 54 -2.32 -9.87 -4.17
CA GLU A 54 -2.64 -10.62 -5.39
C GLU A 54 -2.58 -12.15 -5.18
N GLN A 55 -1.68 -12.65 -4.32
CA GLN A 55 -1.43 -14.08 -4.16
C GLN A 55 -2.17 -14.76 -2.99
N ASN A 56 -2.56 -14.04 -1.92
CA ASN A 56 -3.24 -14.66 -0.75
C ASN A 56 -4.77 -14.58 -0.83
N GLY A 57 -5.33 -15.10 -1.93
CA GLY A 57 -6.77 -15.18 -2.23
C GLY A 57 -7.59 -16.10 -1.31
N VAL A 58 -7.43 -16.03 0.01
CA VAL A 58 -8.39 -16.62 0.95
C VAL A 58 -9.49 -15.60 1.20
N VAL A 59 -10.50 -15.63 0.34
CA VAL A 59 -11.73 -14.89 0.58
C VAL A 59 -12.52 -15.63 1.66
N ASP A 60 -12.32 -15.21 2.91
CA ASP A 60 -13.16 -15.67 4.01
C ASP A 60 -14.57 -15.06 3.87
N SER A 61 -15.58 -15.86 4.21
CA SER A 61 -16.99 -15.49 4.35
C SER A 61 -17.20 -14.16 5.08
N LYS A 62 -16.38 -13.87 6.09
CA LYS A 62 -16.40 -12.60 6.82
C LYS A 62 -16.07 -11.41 5.91
N GLN A 63 -15.03 -11.50 5.08
CA GLN A 63 -14.61 -10.43 4.17
C GLN A 63 -15.71 -10.12 3.15
N VAL A 64 -16.30 -11.16 2.55
CA VAL A 64 -17.40 -10.97 1.58
C VAL A 64 -18.59 -10.29 2.24
N ARG A 65 -18.94 -10.69 3.47
CA ARG A 65 -20.02 -10.07 4.23
C ARG A 65 -19.75 -8.57 4.45
N LEU A 66 -18.54 -8.23 4.90
CA LEU A 66 -18.13 -6.84 5.11
C LEU A 66 -18.15 -6.02 3.81
N LEU A 67 -17.75 -6.61 2.68
CA LEU A 67 -17.79 -5.93 1.38
C LEU A 67 -19.23 -5.68 0.91
N LYS A 68 -20.15 -6.62 1.15
CA LYS A 68 -21.59 -6.43 0.88
C LYS A 68 -22.21 -5.35 1.77
N GLU A 69 -21.89 -5.36 3.06
CA GLU A 69 -22.32 -4.32 4.00
C GLU A 69 -21.74 -2.94 3.62
N LEU A 70 -20.47 -2.90 3.19
CA LEU A 70 -19.85 -1.69 2.68
C LEU A 70 -20.58 -1.18 1.44
N GLN A 71 -20.85 -2.05 0.45
CA GLN A 71 -21.54 -1.74 -0.80
C GLN A 71 -22.90 -1.09 -0.55
N ALA A 72 -23.69 -1.64 0.38
CA ALA A 72 -25.00 -1.11 0.76
C ALA A 72 -24.93 0.29 1.38
N GLY A 73 -23.79 0.65 1.99
CA GLY A 73 -23.58 1.95 2.63
C GLY A 73 -22.84 2.99 1.76
N LEU A 74 -22.45 2.65 0.53
CA LEU A 74 -21.66 3.56 -0.32
C LEU A 74 -22.46 4.81 -0.72
N THR A 75 -21.76 5.94 -0.83
CA THR A 75 -22.37 7.17 -1.36
C THR A 75 -22.55 7.08 -2.88
N GLU A 76 -23.35 7.98 -3.46
CA GLU A 76 -23.57 8.08 -4.91
C GLU A 76 -22.27 8.22 -5.73
N ARG A 77 -21.21 8.78 -5.13
CA ARG A 77 -19.89 8.89 -5.78
C ARG A 77 -19.00 7.67 -5.59
N GLN A 78 -19.24 6.88 -4.55
CA GLN A 78 -18.45 5.69 -4.22
C GLN A 78 -18.99 4.45 -4.92
N ALA A 79 -20.30 4.31 -5.05
CA ALA A 79 -20.94 3.15 -5.66
C ALA A 79 -20.45 2.89 -7.11
N PRO A 80 -20.37 3.90 -8.01
CA PRO A 80 -19.86 3.68 -9.37
C PRO A 80 -18.41 3.19 -9.40
N VAL A 81 -17.56 3.69 -8.50
CA VAL A 81 -16.15 3.27 -8.39
C VAL A 81 -16.04 1.84 -7.87
N PHE A 82 -16.89 1.47 -6.90
CA PHE A 82 -16.96 0.09 -6.40
C PHE A 82 -17.42 -0.89 -7.48
N ASP A 83 -18.45 -0.53 -8.25
CA ASP A 83 -18.93 -1.33 -9.38
C ASP A 83 -17.84 -1.48 -10.46
N TYR A 84 -17.01 -0.44 -10.66
CA TYR A 84 -15.85 -0.54 -11.52
C TYR A 84 -14.79 -1.50 -10.99
N PHE A 85 -14.56 -1.56 -9.67
CA PHE A 85 -13.66 -2.58 -9.08
C PHE A 85 -14.19 -4.00 -9.22
N ILE A 86 -15.52 -4.21 -9.22
CA ILE A 86 -16.11 -5.54 -9.48
C ILE A 86 -15.81 -5.98 -10.93
N LYS A 87 -15.95 -5.05 -11.89
CA LYS A 87 -15.72 -5.33 -13.32
C LYS A 87 -14.24 -5.40 -13.69
N ASN A 88 -13.40 -4.64 -12.99
CA ASN A 88 -11.97 -4.54 -13.22
C ASN A 88 -11.25 -4.86 -11.90
N PRO A 89 -11.15 -6.14 -11.50
CA PRO A 89 -10.44 -6.50 -10.27
C PRO A 89 -8.94 -6.24 -10.41
N GLY A 90 -8.31 -5.83 -9.31
CA GLY A 90 -6.89 -5.48 -9.21
C GLY A 90 -6.66 -4.07 -8.68
N ILE A 91 -5.39 -3.68 -8.66
CA ILE A 91 -4.93 -2.35 -8.24
C ILE A 91 -5.19 -1.36 -9.39
N HIS A 92 -5.64 -0.14 -9.04
CA HIS A 92 -5.90 0.94 -10.01
C HIS A 92 -5.24 2.25 -9.58
N SER A 93 -4.60 2.93 -10.50
CA SER A 93 -4.07 4.27 -10.28
C SER A 93 -5.17 5.32 -10.17
N ALA A 94 -4.90 6.41 -9.46
CA ALA A 94 -5.78 7.56 -9.39
C ALA A 94 -6.10 8.13 -10.78
N GLU A 95 -5.14 8.12 -11.70
CA GLU A 95 -5.31 8.63 -13.06
C GLU A 95 -6.25 7.76 -13.90
N GLU A 96 -6.15 6.43 -13.81
CA GLU A 96 -7.10 5.51 -14.45
C GLU A 96 -8.53 5.76 -13.95
N LEU A 97 -8.69 5.90 -12.63
CA LEU A 97 -9.99 6.17 -12.03
C LEU A 97 -10.55 7.55 -12.43
N LYS A 98 -9.71 8.58 -12.56
CA LYS A 98 -10.12 9.90 -13.09
C LYS A 98 -10.46 9.89 -14.58
N ARG A 99 -9.94 8.93 -15.35
CA ARG A 99 -10.32 8.73 -16.76
C ARG A 99 -11.67 8.02 -16.85
N ALA A 100 -11.88 6.99 -16.05
CA ALA A 100 -13.15 6.26 -15.96
C ALA A 100 -14.28 7.12 -15.37
N PHE A 101 -13.94 8.01 -14.42
CA PHE A 101 -14.85 8.90 -13.70
C PHE A 101 -14.36 10.35 -13.77
N PRO A 102 -14.62 11.06 -14.90
CA PRO A 102 -14.14 12.42 -15.11
C PRO A 102 -14.61 13.43 -14.06
N ASP A 103 -15.75 13.16 -13.43
CA ASP A 103 -16.30 13.96 -12.35
C ASP A 103 -15.40 13.98 -11.11
N LEU A 104 -14.53 12.99 -10.93
CA LEU A 104 -13.57 12.89 -9.82
C LEU A 104 -12.28 13.71 -10.01
N ARG A 105 -12.08 14.35 -11.17
CA ARG A 105 -10.87 15.15 -11.46
C ARG A 105 -10.72 16.41 -10.59
N GLY A 106 -11.80 16.90 -10.00
CA GLY A 106 -11.78 18.08 -9.15
C GLY A 106 -11.01 17.88 -7.84
N LEU A 107 -10.34 18.93 -7.36
CA LEU A 107 -9.67 18.94 -6.06
C LEU A 107 -10.64 18.50 -4.95
N GLY A 108 -10.18 17.59 -4.09
CA GLY A 108 -10.95 17.07 -2.95
C GLY A 108 -12.02 16.02 -3.30
N LYS A 109 -12.38 15.81 -4.57
CA LYS A 109 -13.38 14.81 -4.96
C LYS A 109 -12.86 13.39 -4.84
N LEU A 110 -11.65 13.15 -5.32
CA LEU A 110 -11.00 11.86 -5.27
C LEU A 110 -10.73 11.40 -3.82
N PRO A 111 -10.11 12.23 -2.94
CA PRO A 111 -9.99 11.88 -1.52
C PRO A 111 -11.35 11.64 -0.84
N GLY A 112 -12.40 12.37 -1.22
CA GLY A 112 -13.75 12.20 -0.69
C GLY A 112 -14.36 10.82 -1.01
N VAL A 113 -14.14 10.32 -2.23
CA VAL A 113 -14.52 8.94 -2.60
C VAL A 113 -13.75 7.93 -1.74
N PHE A 114 -12.44 8.13 -1.55
CA PHE A 114 -11.57 7.18 -0.84
C PHE A 114 -11.67 7.22 0.69
N ARG A 115 -12.56 8.05 1.27
CA ARG A 115 -12.88 8.01 2.72
C ARG A 115 -13.69 6.79 3.16
N ALA A 116 -14.10 5.91 2.24
CA ALA A 116 -14.85 4.69 2.54
C ALA A 116 -14.12 3.73 3.50
N LYS A 117 -12.78 3.83 3.60
CA LYS A 117 -11.95 3.10 4.58
C LYS A 117 -12.49 3.19 6.01
N HIS A 118 -12.88 4.38 6.47
CA HIS A 118 -13.33 4.55 7.87
C HIS A 118 -14.61 3.77 8.15
N ARG A 119 -15.52 3.71 7.16
CA ARG A 119 -16.75 2.91 7.26
C ARG A 119 -16.44 1.42 7.25
N TYR A 120 -15.52 0.97 6.39
CA TYR A 120 -15.12 -0.44 6.34
C TYR A 120 -14.52 -0.92 7.67
N VAL A 121 -13.68 -0.09 8.32
CA VAL A 121 -13.14 -0.36 9.66
C VAL A 121 -14.24 -0.39 10.72
N ALA A 122 -15.21 0.53 10.65
CA ALA A 122 -16.35 0.55 11.58
C ALA A 122 -17.24 -0.71 11.48
N LEU A 123 -17.31 -1.35 10.31
CA LEU A 123 -17.98 -2.65 10.12
C LEU A 123 -17.19 -3.83 10.73
N GLY A 124 -15.98 -3.60 11.24
CA GLY A 124 -15.09 -4.62 11.79
C GLY A 124 -14.10 -5.21 10.77
N GLY A 125 -13.89 -4.52 9.65
CA GLY A 125 -12.87 -4.84 8.66
C GLY A 125 -11.49 -4.31 9.01
N ASN A 126 -10.45 -4.90 8.42
CA ASN A 126 -9.10 -4.34 8.45
C ASN A 126 -9.02 -3.16 7.49
N GLU A 127 -8.32 -2.08 7.86
CA GLU A 127 -8.00 -0.95 6.99
C GLU A 127 -7.53 -1.40 5.59
N PHE A 128 -6.52 -2.26 5.53
CA PHE A 128 -5.95 -2.76 4.27
C PHE A 128 -6.88 -3.75 3.54
N GLY A 129 -7.93 -4.20 4.23
CA GLY A 129 -9.05 -4.94 3.67
C GLY A 129 -9.97 -4.10 2.78
N CYS A 130 -9.88 -2.76 2.85
CA CYS A 130 -10.77 -1.87 2.13
C CYS A 130 -10.31 -1.64 0.67
N PRO A 131 -11.20 -1.76 -0.33
CA PRO A 131 -10.85 -1.52 -1.75
C PRO A 131 -10.40 -0.09 -2.06
N PHE A 132 -10.80 0.87 -1.23
CA PHE A 132 -10.56 2.30 -1.42
C PHE A 132 -9.25 2.79 -0.80
N VAL A 133 -8.42 1.90 -0.25
CA VAL A 133 -7.14 2.28 0.37
C VAL A 133 -6.05 2.42 -0.69
N GLN A 134 -5.28 3.50 -0.58
CA GLN A 134 -4.05 3.68 -1.34
C GLN A 134 -2.99 2.72 -0.79
N VAL A 135 -2.45 1.86 -1.65
CA VAL A 135 -1.47 0.82 -1.27
C VAL A 135 -0.06 1.15 -1.74
N SER A 136 0.09 1.99 -2.76
CA SER A 136 1.40 2.48 -3.22
C SER A 136 1.28 3.83 -3.92
N TRP A 137 2.43 4.43 -4.23
CA TRP A 137 2.52 5.66 -5.03
C TRP A 137 3.15 5.33 -6.39
N ASN A 138 2.50 5.75 -7.47
CA ASN A 138 3.04 5.68 -8.81
C ASN A 138 3.87 6.94 -9.09
N HIS A 139 5.20 6.80 -9.10
CA HIS A 139 6.12 7.91 -9.34
C HIS A 139 6.10 8.42 -10.78
N GLU A 140 5.85 7.55 -11.77
CA GLU A 140 5.78 7.92 -13.18
C GLU A 140 4.55 8.80 -13.47
N LEU A 141 3.41 8.45 -12.87
CA LEU A 141 2.15 9.18 -13.03
C LEU A 141 1.94 10.27 -11.96
N GLY A 142 2.83 10.35 -10.96
CA GLY A 142 2.71 11.29 -9.84
C GLY A 142 1.39 11.14 -9.08
N CYS A 143 0.91 9.91 -8.87
CA CYS A 143 -0.40 9.67 -8.25
C CYS A 143 -0.46 8.37 -7.42
N GLY A 144 -1.47 8.25 -6.56
CA GLY A 144 -1.65 7.06 -5.71
C GLY A 144 -2.24 5.87 -6.47
N ASN A 145 -1.84 4.66 -6.09
CA ASN A 145 -2.46 3.40 -6.51
C ASN A 145 -3.38 2.87 -5.42
N TYR A 146 -4.61 2.52 -5.78
CA TYR A 146 -5.65 2.03 -4.88
C TYR A 146 -5.83 0.53 -5.02
N ARG A 147 -6.08 -0.13 -3.89
CA ARG A 147 -6.13 -1.59 -3.78
C ARG A 147 -7.11 -2.25 -4.76
N GLY A 148 -8.30 -1.67 -4.89
CA GLY A 148 -9.42 -2.29 -5.59
C GLY A 148 -9.87 -3.60 -4.95
N LEU A 149 -10.60 -4.40 -5.71
CA LEU A 149 -11.05 -5.74 -5.34
C LEU A 149 -10.14 -6.78 -5.96
N SER A 150 -9.79 -7.83 -5.21
CA SER A 150 -9.16 -9.02 -5.79
C SER A 150 -10.14 -9.74 -6.72
N LYS A 151 -9.62 -10.58 -7.62
CA LYS A 151 -10.46 -11.40 -8.52
C LYS A 151 -11.44 -12.28 -7.75
N ALA A 152 -11.02 -12.83 -6.62
CA ALA A 152 -11.86 -13.70 -5.79
C ALA A 152 -12.97 -12.92 -5.08
N GLU A 153 -12.67 -11.72 -4.57
CA GLU A 153 -13.68 -10.84 -3.96
C GLU A 153 -14.69 -10.36 -4.99
N ALA A 154 -14.23 -9.91 -6.16
CA ALA A 154 -15.10 -9.50 -7.26
C ALA A 154 -16.04 -10.65 -7.67
N LYS A 155 -15.52 -11.87 -7.83
CA LYS A 155 -16.32 -13.06 -8.13
C LYS A 155 -17.37 -13.38 -7.06
N ALA A 156 -17.08 -13.12 -5.78
CA ALA A 156 -18.02 -13.36 -4.68
C ALA A 156 -19.10 -12.27 -4.53
N LEU A 157 -18.95 -11.15 -5.25
CA LEU A 157 -19.87 -10.01 -5.25
C LEU A 157 -20.76 -9.95 -6.52
N LEU A 158 -20.46 -10.76 -7.54
CA LEU A 158 -21.33 -11.01 -8.69
C LEU A 158 -22.49 -11.93 -8.33
#